data_AF-A0A850QA08-F1
#
_entry.id   AF-A0A850QA08-F1
#
_cell.length_a   1.000
_cell.length_b   1.000
_cell.length_c   1.000
_cell.angle_alpha   90.00
_cell.angle_beta   90.00
_cell.angle_gamma   90.00
#
_symmetry.space_group_name_H-M   'P 1'
#
loop_
_entity.id
_entity.type
_entity.pdbx_description
1 polymer ?
#
loop_
_entity_poly.entity_id
_entity_poly.type
_entity_poly.pdbx_seq_one_letter_code
_entity_poly.pdbx_strand_id
1 'polypeptide(L)'
;MKASKFTDAQKAFILRQGEDGMPVAAICRKAGISQATYFNWKKKYGGLLPDEMRRLKLLEDENARLKKIVADLTLDREMLQDVIRRKPLKPERSRELVRGMCADWAVSIRRACGALRFDRSSYHYKSRRTDPAALKARIKEICETRVRYGYRRVHVVLAREGWDLSIRKTYNVYRAMGMQLRNKTPKRRVKAKLREDRTEAVGPNDVWAMDFVHDQLALGQKLRILTVVDTHSRFCPVLDARFSYRGEDVVQTLEKICAKAGYPKTIRVDNGSEFVSRDLDLWAYAKDVTLDFSRPGKPTDNGFIEALNSKLRSECLNAHWFMSLADASEKLEDWRRHYNDDRPHSAIGYNVP
;
A
#
# COMPACT_ATOMS: atom_id res chain seq x y z
N MET A 1 -54.46 5.64 31.87
CA MET A 1 -55.34 6.11 32.96
C MET A 1 -56.03 7.39 32.49
N LYS A 2 -57.37 7.49 32.62
CA LYS A 2 -58.09 8.73 32.31
C LYS A 2 -57.57 9.86 33.22
N ALA A 3 -57.30 11.03 32.65
CA ALA A 3 -56.90 12.19 33.43
C ALA A 3 -58.01 12.56 34.42
N SER A 4 -57.64 12.80 35.69
CA SER A 4 -58.57 13.26 36.74
C SER A 4 -59.20 14.59 36.33
N LYS A 5 -60.52 14.74 36.52
CA LYS A 5 -61.27 16.00 36.26
C LYS A 5 -60.74 17.17 37.09
N PHE A 6 -60.11 16.90 38.23
CA PHE A 6 -59.53 17.89 39.12
C PHE A 6 -58.01 17.97 38.94
N THR A 7 -57.50 19.19 38.82
CA THR A 7 -56.07 19.47 38.92
C THR A 7 -55.58 19.19 40.33
N ASP A 8 -54.29 18.96 40.48
CA ASP A 8 -53.68 18.68 41.77
C ASP A 8 -53.91 19.84 42.75
N ALA A 9 -53.76 21.10 42.31
CA ALA A 9 -54.09 22.29 43.10
C ALA A 9 -55.58 22.36 43.53
N GLN A 10 -56.51 21.94 42.65
CA GLN A 10 -57.93 21.87 43.00
C GLN A 10 -58.21 20.79 44.06
N LYS A 11 -57.53 19.63 43.99
CA LYS A 11 -57.64 18.59 45.03
C LYS A 11 -57.14 19.11 46.38
N ALA A 12 -55.99 19.78 46.42
CA ALA A 12 -55.45 20.38 47.64
C ALA A 12 -56.40 21.45 48.23
N PHE A 13 -56.99 22.30 47.37
CA PHE A 13 -57.98 23.30 47.82
C PHE A 13 -59.24 22.66 48.42
N ILE A 14 -59.72 21.54 47.83
CA ILE A 14 -60.87 20.78 48.35
C ILE A 14 -60.53 20.11 49.68
N LEU A 15 -59.30 19.60 49.85
CA LEU A 15 -58.84 19.00 51.09
C LEU A 15 -58.74 20.03 52.23
N ARG A 16 -58.25 21.23 51.93
CA ARG A 16 -58.13 22.34 52.89
C ARG A 16 -59.46 22.73 53.52
N GLN A 17 -60.57 22.68 52.78
CA GLN A 17 -61.91 22.97 53.33
C GLN A 17 -62.27 22.05 54.52
N GLY A 18 -61.73 20.83 54.57
CA GLY A 18 -61.92 19.91 55.69
C GLY A 18 -60.94 20.12 56.85
N GLU A 19 -59.78 20.73 56.59
CA GLU A 19 -58.84 21.20 57.62
C GLU A 19 -59.38 22.49 58.27
N ASP A 20 -60.09 23.32 57.51
CA ASP A 20 -60.80 24.52 57.97
C ASP A 20 -62.14 24.21 58.68
N GLY A 21 -62.44 22.92 58.96
CA GLY A 21 -63.57 22.49 59.80
C GLY A 21 -64.88 22.13 59.08
N MET A 22 -64.94 22.13 57.74
CA MET A 22 -66.16 21.74 57.02
C MET A 22 -66.37 20.20 57.04
N PRO A 23 -67.59 19.68 57.29
CA PRO A 23 -67.84 18.25 57.28
C PRO A 23 -67.53 17.59 55.93
N VAL A 24 -66.78 16.49 55.96
CA VAL A 24 -66.33 15.77 54.75
C VAL A 24 -67.48 15.40 53.81
N ALA A 25 -68.65 15.05 54.35
CA ALA A 25 -69.85 14.74 53.56
C ALA A 25 -70.36 15.95 52.73
N ALA A 26 -70.26 17.17 53.28
CA ALA A 26 -70.66 18.40 52.60
C ALA A 26 -69.66 18.78 51.50
N ILE A 27 -68.36 18.64 51.79
CA ILE A 27 -67.28 18.87 50.81
C ILE A 27 -67.42 17.93 49.61
N CYS A 28 -67.64 16.64 49.88
CA CYS A 28 -67.81 15.63 48.84
C CYS A 28 -69.02 15.91 47.94
N ARG A 29 -70.14 16.34 48.54
CA ARG A 29 -71.35 16.74 47.79
C ARG A 29 -71.11 17.98 46.92
N LYS A 30 -70.43 19.00 47.46
CA LYS A 30 -70.13 20.26 46.76
C LYS A 30 -69.13 20.07 45.61
N ALA A 31 -68.11 19.24 45.82
CA ALA A 31 -67.11 18.92 44.82
C ALA A 31 -67.55 17.81 43.84
N GLY A 32 -68.66 17.12 44.10
CA GLY A 32 -69.14 16.01 43.26
C GLY A 32 -68.20 14.81 43.26
N ILE A 33 -67.59 14.49 44.41
CA ILE A 33 -66.67 13.35 44.59
C ILE A 33 -67.16 12.41 45.68
N SER A 34 -66.74 11.15 45.64
CA SER A 34 -67.05 10.19 46.72
C SER A 34 -66.18 10.42 47.96
N GLN A 35 -66.66 10.05 49.15
CA GLN A 35 -65.85 10.12 50.38
C GLN A 35 -64.58 9.27 50.30
N ALA A 36 -64.63 8.10 49.63
CA ALA A 36 -63.46 7.28 49.39
C ALA A 36 -62.39 8.03 48.56
N THR A 37 -62.83 8.80 47.55
CA THR A 37 -61.94 9.65 46.75
C THR A 37 -61.30 10.76 47.60
N TYR A 38 -62.07 11.40 48.48
CA TYR A 38 -61.57 12.42 49.40
C TYR A 38 -60.49 11.88 50.35
N PHE A 39 -60.73 10.75 51.01
CA PHE A 39 -59.73 10.14 51.92
C PHE A 39 -58.50 9.63 51.18
N ASN A 40 -58.65 9.09 49.96
CA ASN A 40 -57.51 8.73 49.11
C ASN A 40 -56.66 9.95 48.71
N TRP A 41 -57.30 11.10 48.43
CA TRP A 41 -56.59 12.35 48.19
C TRP A 41 -55.92 12.85 49.47
N LYS A 42 -56.59 12.81 50.62
CA LYS A 42 -56.02 13.21 51.92
C LYS A 42 -54.78 12.39 52.28
N LYS A 43 -54.80 11.07 52.03
CA LYS A 43 -53.64 10.19 52.25
C LYS A 43 -52.45 10.54 51.36
N LYS A 44 -52.69 11.01 50.14
CA LYS A 44 -51.65 11.29 49.14
C LYS A 44 -51.15 12.74 49.14
N TYR A 45 -51.99 13.68 49.57
CA TYR A 45 -51.78 15.12 49.40
C TYR A 45 -52.04 15.94 50.67
N GLY A 46 -52.41 15.31 51.79
CA GLY A 46 -52.63 16.00 53.06
C GLY A 46 -51.34 16.64 53.59
N GLY A 47 -51.42 17.89 54.05
CA GLY A 47 -50.29 18.65 54.59
C GLY A 47 -49.41 19.40 53.57
N LEU A 48 -49.72 19.36 52.27
CA LEU A 48 -49.01 20.12 51.23
C LEU A 48 -49.77 21.37 50.82
N LEU A 49 -49.12 22.53 50.81
CA LEU A 49 -49.73 23.76 50.29
C LEU A 49 -49.92 23.66 48.76
N PRO A 50 -50.98 24.27 48.19
CA PRO A 50 -51.21 24.25 46.74
C PRO A 50 -50.03 24.76 45.89
N ASP A 51 -49.19 25.63 46.44
CA ASP A 51 -47.98 26.16 45.79
C ASP A 51 -46.83 25.16 45.78
N GLU A 52 -46.64 24.44 46.90
CA GLU A 52 -45.65 23.36 47.01
C GLU A 52 -46.00 22.21 46.07
N MET A 53 -47.29 21.91 45.92
CA MET A 53 -47.79 20.89 45.00
C MET A 53 -47.57 21.26 43.53
N ARG A 54 -47.75 22.53 43.18
CA ARG A 54 -47.41 23.05 41.84
C ARG A 54 -45.92 22.96 41.57
N ARG A 55 -45.08 23.36 42.54
CA ARG A 55 -43.61 23.27 42.44
C ARG A 55 -43.14 21.82 42.30
N LEU A 56 -43.70 20.90 43.07
CA LEU A 56 -43.35 19.48 43.01
C LEU A 56 -43.65 18.91 41.63
N LYS A 57 -44.84 19.21 41.08
CA LYS A 57 -45.22 18.76 39.74
C LYS A 57 -44.30 19.30 38.64
N LEU A 58 -43.93 20.58 38.72
CA LEU A 58 -42.98 21.18 37.79
C LEU A 58 -41.61 20.50 37.86
N LEU A 59 -41.12 20.21 39.07
CA LEU A 59 -39.87 19.47 39.26
C LEU A 59 -39.96 18.03 38.76
N GLU A 60 -41.11 17.37 38.90
CA GLU A 60 -41.34 16.03 38.34
C GLU A 60 -41.32 16.04 36.81
N ASP A 61 -42.02 17.00 36.18
CA ASP A 61 -42.05 17.18 34.74
C ASP A 61 -40.65 17.53 34.18
N GLU A 62 -39.90 18.40 34.86
CA GLU A 62 -38.53 18.75 34.49
C GLU A 62 -37.58 17.55 34.66
N ASN A 63 -37.71 16.79 35.76
CA ASN A 63 -36.93 15.56 35.93
C ASN A 63 -37.26 14.52 34.86
N ALA A 64 -38.53 14.37 34.47
CA ALA A 64 -38.93 13.48 33.40
C ALA A 64 -38.30 13.91 32.06
N ARG A 65 -38.29 15.22 31.78
CA ARG A 65 -37.65 15.80 30.60
C ARG A 65 -36.13 15.60 30.61
N LEU A 66 -35.45 15.86 31.72
CA LEU A 66 -34.00 15.68 31.86
C LEU A 66 -33.60 14.20 31.70
N LYS A 67 -34.36 13.28 32.30
CA LYS A 67 -34.16 11.83 32.10
C LYS A 67 -34.23 11.44 30.64
N LYS A 68 -35.21 11.98 29.89
CA LYS A 68 -35.33 11.72 28.46
C LYS A 68 -34.12 12.24 27.69
N ILE A 69 -33.71 13.48 27.93
CA ILE A 69 -32.54 14.08 27.27
C ILE A 69 -31.26 13.27 27.56
N VAL A 70 -31.05 12.86 28.81
CA VAL A 70 -29.88 12.06 29.19
C VAL A 70 -29.91 10.69 28.50
N ALA A 71 -31.07 10.06 28.38
CA ALA A 71 -31.22 8.79 27.65
C ALA A 71 -30.87 8.96 26.17
N ASP A 72 -31.42 9.99 25.51
CA ASP A 72 -31.18 10.27 24.09
C ASP A 72 -29.69 10.58 23.83
N LEU A 73 -29.07 11.45 24.63
CA LEU A 73 -27.63 11.77 24.52
C LEU A 73 -26.72 10.56 24.81
N THR A 74 -27.16 9.66 25.70
CA THR A 74 -26.43 8.42 25.99
C THR A 74 -26.48 7.47 24.80
N LEU A 75 -27.64 7.34 24.16
CA LEU A 75 -27.82 6.56 22.94
C LEU A 75 -26.93 7.12 21.81
N ASP A 76 -26.99 8.44 21.56
CA ASP A 76 -26.15 9.10 20.55
C ASP A 76 -24.67 8.85 20.79
N ARG A 77 -24.22 8.96 22.06
CA ARG A 77 -22.85 8.65 22.45
C ARG A 77 -22.50 7.19 22.12
N GLU A 78 -23.37 6.23 22.43
CA GLU A 78 -23.14 4.82 22.12
C GLU A 78 -23.04 4.56 20.62
N MET A 79 -23.94 5.16 19.83
CA MET A 79 -23.92 5.08 18.37
C MET A 79 -22.60 5.64 17.80
N LEU A 80 -22.17 6.82 18.25
CA LEU A 80 -20.90 7.42 17.84
C LEU A 80 -19.70 6.55 18.24
N GLN A 81 -19.72 5.97 19.44
CA GLN A 81 -18.67 5.06 19.90
C GLN A 81 -18.60 3.76 19.07
N ASP A 82 -19.74 3.23 18.62
CA ASP A 82 -19.76 2.04 17.76
C ASP A 82 -19.14 2.33 16.38
N VAL A 83 -19.45 3.48 15.78
CA VAL A 83 -18.81 3.94 14.54
C VAL A 83 -17.29 4.04 14.70
N ILE A 84 -16.83 4.64 15.80
CA ILE A 84 -15.39 4.76 16.09
C ILE A 84 -14.76 3.38 16.25
N ARG A 85 -15.42 2.46 16.97
CA ARG A 85 -14.92 1.09 17.19
C ARG A 85 -14.76 0.31 15.88
N ARG A 86 -15.69 0.48 14.94
CA ARG A 86 -15.65 -0.17 13.62
C ARG A 86 -14.59 0.43 12.70
N LYS A 87 -14.11 1.64 12.97
CA LYS A 87 -13.11 2.31 12.13
C LYS A 87 -11.70 1.80 12.47
N PRO A 88 -10.97 1.18 11.53
CA PRO A 88 -9.62 0.68 11.77
C PRO A 88 -8.63 1.85 11.80
N LEU A 89 -8.44 2.46 12.97
CA LEU A 89 -7.44 3.48 13.20
C LEU A 89 -6.12 2.87 13.66
N LYS A 90 -5.00 3.37 13.13
CA LYS A 90 -3.68 3.03 13.66
C LYS A 90 -3.55 3.56 15.09
N PRO A 91 -2.90 2.83 16.02
CA PRO A 91 -2.73 3.29 17.41
C PRO A 91 -2.10 4.68 17.54
N GLU A 92 -1.20 5.05 16.63
CA GLU A 92 -0.59 6.37 16.56
C GLU A 92 -1.61 7.48 16.31
N ARG A 93 -2.49 7.30 15.32
CA ARG A 93 -3.56 8.26 15.03
C ARG A 93 -4.56 8.35 16.19
N SER A 94 -4.86 7.23 16.85
CA SER A 94 -5.72 7.24 18.05
C SER A 94 -5.09 8.02 19.21
N ARG A 95 -3.76 7.94 19.40
CA ARG A 95 -3.05 8.76 20.39
C ARG A 95 -3.13 10.25 20.07
N GLU A 96 -2.96 10.63 18.80
CA GLU A 96 -3.11 12.02 18.36
C GLU A 96 -4.50 12.56 18.67
N LEU A 97 -5.55 11.79 18.37
CA LEU A 97 -6.93 12.17 18.67
C LEU A 97 -7.18 12.34 20.17
N VAL A 98 -6.64 11.44 21.00
CA VAL A 98 -6.72 11.59 22.47
C VAL A 98 -6.01 12.87 22.93
N ARG A 99 -4.81 13.17 22.40
CA ARG A 99 -4.08 14.40 22.74
C ARG A 99 -4.86 15.66 22.34
N GLY A 100 -5.40 15.67 21.11
CA GLY A 100 -6.25 16.76 20.62
C GLY A 100 -7.46 16.95 21.53
N MET A 101 -8.19 15.88 21.85
CA MET A 101 -9.33 15.97 22.77
C MET A 101 -8.96 16.51 24.16
N CYS A 102 -7.83 16.10 24.72
CA CYS A 102 -7.35 16.64 26.01
C CYS A 102 -7.06 18.14 25.93
N ALA A 103 -6.47 18.61 24.82
CA ALA A 103 -6.15 20.02 24.61
C ALA A 103 -7.40 20.86 24.34
N ASP A 104 -8.24 20.42 23.39
CA ASP A 104 -9.40 21.19 22.89
C ASP A 104 -10.51 21.28 23.94
N TRP A 105 -10.69 20.24 24.76
CA TRP A 105 -11.80 20.13 25.72
C TRP A 105 -11.34 20.19 27.18
N ALA A 106 -10.04 20.40 27.43
CA ALA A 106 -9.43 20.42 28.77
C ALA A 106 -9.80 19.19 29.64
N VAL A 107 -9.95 18.02 29.02
CA VAL A 107 -10.32 16.78 29.71
C VAL A 107 -9.10 15.92 30.06
N SER A 108 -9.22 15.13 31.12
CA SER A 108 -8.17 14.17 31.48
C SER A 108 -8.01 13.08 30.41
N ILE A 109 -6.80 12.53 30.28
CA ILE A 109 -6.49 11.39 29.40
C ILE A 109 -7.45 10.22 29.64
N ARG A 110 -7.83 9.97 30.91
CA ARG A 110 -8.79 8.92 31.27
C ARG A 110 -10.15 9.16 30.61
N ARG A 111 -10.67 10.39 30.66
CA ARG A 111 -11.96 10.77 30.08
C ARG A 111 -11.92 10.73 28.55
N ALA A 112 -10.86 11.25 27.94
CA ALA A 112 -10.67 11.21 26.49
C ALA A 112 -10.54 9.77 25.94
N CYS A 113 -9.74 8.92 26.59
CA CYS A 113 -9.62 7.51 26.24
C CYS A 113 -10.96 6.76 26.38
N GLY A 114 -11.72 7.03 27.45
CA GLY A 114 -13.04 6.45 27.65
C GLY A 114 -14.08 6.88 26.61
N ALA A 115 -14.00 8.14 26.15
CA ALA A 115 -14.85 8.65 25.08
C ALA A 115 -14.54 7.97 23.73
N LEU A 116 -13.26 7.80 23.39
CA LEU A 116 -12.81 7.20 22.14
C LEU A 116 -12.70 5.66 22.16
N ARG A 117 -13.04 5.02 23.29
CA ARG A 117 -12.85 3.56 23.51
C ARG A 117 -11.40 3.11 23.23
N PHE A 118 -10.42 3.98 23.50
CA PHE A 118 -9.01 3.68 23.32
C PHE A 118 -8.39 3.24 24.64
N ASP A 119 -7.57 2.20 24.62
CA ASP A 119 -6.94 1.69 25.83
C ASP A 119 -5.83 2.64 26.33
N ARG A 120 -5.80 2.87 27.64
CA ARG A 120 -4.84 3.80 28.27
C ARG A 120 -3.41 3.25 28.23
N SER A 121 -3.23 1.93 28.35
CA SER A 121 -1.88 1.35 28.23
C SER A 121 -1.33 1.56 26.82
N SER A 122 -2.19 1.44 25.80
CA SER A 122 -1.85 1.75 24.41
C SER A 122 -1.53 3.24 24.19
N TYR A 123 -2.18 4.15 24.93
CA TYR A 123 -1.86 5.58 24.92
C TYR A 123 -0.47 5.88 25.50
N HIS A 124 -0.15 5.31 26.66
CA HIS A 124 1.14 5.52 27.32
C HIS A 124 2.29 4.72 26.70
N TYR A 125 1.98 3.70 25.90
CA TYR A 125 2.99 2.87 25.24
C TYR A 125 3.92 3.70 24.35
N LYS A 126 5.20 3.72 24.73
CA LYS A 126 6.30 4.19 23.89
C LYS A 126 6.99 2.99 23.26
N SER A 127 7.17 3.02 21.94
CA SER A 127 7.91 1.97 21.24
C SER A 127 9.33 1.89 21.79
N ARG A 128 9.73 0.69 22.22
CA ARG A 128 11.12 0.40 22.61
C ARG A 128 12.00 -0.01 21.44
N ARG A 129 11.47 -0.01 20.21
CA ARG A 129 12.25 -0.37 19.03
C ARG A 129 13.25 0.74 18.72
N THR A 130 14.53 0.37 18.66
CA THR A 130 15.61 1.22 18.16
C THR A 130 15.25 1.70 16.76
N ASP A 131 15.35 3.00 16.50
CA ASP A 131 15.21 3.53 15.15
C ASP A 131 16.28 2.89 14.28
N PRO A 132 15.92 2.22 13.17
CA PRO A 132 16.90 1.51 12.36
C PRO A 132 17.66 2.51 11.46
N ALA A 133 18.32 3.50 12.06
CA ALA A 133 19.01 4.59 11.37
C ALA A 133 20.10 4.06 10.41
N ALA A 134 20.92 3.11 10.87
CA ALA A 134 21.93 2.46 10.04
C ALA A 134 21.32 1.72 8.83
N LEU A 135 20.20 1.01 9.04
CA LEU A 135 19.49 0.34 7.95
C LEU A 135 18.87 1.34 6.96
N LYS A 136 18.31 2.45 7.45
CA LYS A 136 17.81 3.53 6.58
C LYS A 136 18.93 4.10 5.73
N ALA A 137 20.07 4.42 6.35
CA ALA A 137 21.24 4.95 5.64
C ALA A 137 21.72 3.97 4.56
N ARG A 138 21.85 2.68 4.88
CA ARG A 138 22.28 1.68 3.91
C ARG A 138 21.28 1.47 2.78
N ILE A 139 19.98 1.41 3.09
CA ILE A 139 18.93 1.34 2.06
C ILE A 139 19.01 2.56 1.14
N LYS A 140 19.26 3.75 1.69
CA LYS A 140 19.42 4.99 0.91
C LYS A 140 20.58 4.90 -0.05
N GLU A 141 21.75 4.48 0.41
CA GLU A 141 22.96 4.33 -0.40
C GLU A 141 22.76 3.32 -1.55
N ILE A 142 22.12 2.18 -1.28
CA ILE A 142 21.77 1.20 -2.31
C ILE A 142 20.82 1.82 -3.35
N CYS A 143 19.86 2.65 -2.93
CA CYS A 143 18.92 3.27 -3.85
C CYS A 143 19.50 4.45 -4.62
N GLU A 144 20.47 5.19 -4.05
CA GLU A 144 21.19 6.27 -4.72
C GLU A 144 22.10 5.71 -5.83
N THR A 145 22.80 4.61 -5.55
CA THR A 145 23.63 3.91 -6.54
C THR A 145 22.81 3.13 -7.56
N ARG A 146 21.70 2.52 -7.14
CA ARG A 146 20.88 1.61 -7.97
C ARG A 146 19.43 2.06 -7.95
N VAL A 147 19.16 3.21 -8.58
CA VAL A 147 17.87 3.93 -8.58
C VAL A 147 16.66 3.07 -8.96
N ARG A 148 16.84 2.01 -9.77
CA ARG A 148 15.77 1.12 -10.21
C ARG A 148 15.56 -0.12 -9.33
N TYR A 149 16.22 -0.22 -8.18
CA TYR A 149 16.07 -1.37 -7.30
C TYR A 149 14.83 -1.22 -6.41
N GLY A 150 13.90 -2.17 -6.57
CA GLY A 150 12.77 -2.33 -5.66
C GLY A 150 13.19 -2.98 -4.34
N TYR A 151 12.34 -2.88 -3.31
CA TYR A 151 12.63 -3.41 -1.96
C TYR A 151 13.12 -4.86 -1.93
N ARG A 152 12.68 -5.72 -2.87
CA ARG A 152 13.11 -7.13 -2.94
C ARG A 152 14.59 -7.25 -3.30
N ARG A 153 15.08 -6.47 -4.27
CA ARG A 153 16.51 -6.48 -4.64
C ARG A 153 17.35 -5.84 -3.55
N VAL A 154 16.86 -4.74 -2.97
CA VAL A 154 17.51 -4.11 -1.81
C VAL A 154 17.64 -5.11 -0.66
N HIS A 155 16.60 -5.90 -0.38
CA HIS A 155 16.66 -6.94 0.64
C HIS A 155 17.73 -8.00 0.35
N VAL A 156 17.86 -8.46 -0.89
CA VAL A 156 18.90 -9.44 -1.26
C VAL A 156 20.30 -8.85 -1.09
N VAL A 157 20.51 -7.60 -1.51
CA VAL A 157 21.80 -6.91 -1.34
C VAL A 157 22.15 -6.80 0.15
N LEU A 158 21.19 -6.37 0.98
CA LEU A 158 21.36 -6.33 2.44
C LEU A 158 21.67 -7.72 3.03
N ALA A 159 20.97 -8.76 2.58
CA ALA A 159 21.22 -10.12 3.06
C ALA A 159 22.65 -10.60 2.70
N ARG A 160 23.14 -10.30 1.49
CA ARG A 160 24.52 -10.60 1.06
C ARG A 160 25.57 -9.83 1.86
N GLU A 161 25.24 -8.64 2.33
CA GLU A 161 26.07 -7.84 3.24
C GLU A 161 26.01 -8.31 4.70
N GLY A 162 25.28 -9.39 5.00
CA GLY A 162 25.19 -9.98 6.35
C GLY A 162 24.08 -9.38 7.23
N TRP A 163 23.18 -8.57 6.68
CA TRP A 163 22.05 -8.06 7.46
C TRP A 163 20.99 -9.14 7.68
N ASP A 164 20.91 -9.67 8.90
CA ASP A 164 19.83 -10.58 9.31
C ASP A 164 18.52 -9.81 9.56
N LEU A 165 17.72 -9.66 8.50
CA LEU A 165 16.48 -8.90 8.51
C LEU A 165 15.39 -9.68 7.78
N SER A 166 14.18 -9.69 8.34
CA SER A 166 13.03 -10.15 7.57
C SER A 166 12.74 -9.21 6.38
N ILE A 167 12.33 -9.78 5.25
CA ILE A 167 11.91 -9.00 4.07
C ILE A 167 10.82 -7.96 4.39
N ARG A 168 9.95 -8.26 5.36
CA ARG A 168 8.90 -7.34 5.84
C ARG A 168 9.49 -6.10 6.51
N LYS A 169 10.60 -6.24 7.24
CA LYS A 169 11.32 -5.11 7.86
C LYS A 169 11.92 -4.22 6.79
N THR A 170 12.61 -4.78 5.79
CA THR A 170 13.13 -4.02 4.63
C THR A 170 12.01 -3.30 3.90
N TYR A 171 10.90 -3.97 3.60
CA TYR A 171 9.74 -3.35 2.95
C TYR A 171 9.17 -2.17 3.73
N ASN A 172 8.98 -2.33 5.05
CA ASN A 172 8.42 -1.26 5.89
C ASN A 172 9.32 -0.03 5.95
N VAL A 173 10.64 -0.23 6.10
CA VAL A 173 11.61 0.88 6.11
C VAL A 173 11.67 1.56 4.74
N TYR A 174 11.78 0.78 3.67
CA TYR A 174 11.78 1.28 2.29
C TYR A 174 10.51 2.10 1.96
N ARG A 175 9.34 1.62 2.39
CA ARG A 175 8.07 2.33 2.23
C ARG A 175 8.01 3.60 3.09
N ALA A 176 8.47 3.55 4.35
CA ALA A 176 8.49 4.71 5.23
C ALA A 176 9.41 5.83 4.70
N MET A 177 10.46 5.47 3.97
CA MET A 177 11.37 6.40 3.30
C MET A 177 10.84 6.93 1.95
N GLY A 178 9.65 6.50 1.50
CA GLY A 178 9.08 6.97 0.25
C GLY A 178 9.79 6.47 -1.02
N MET A 179 10.67 5.46 -0.92
CA MET A 179 11.51 4.99 -2.02
C MET A 179 10.77 4.10 -3.03
N GLN A 180 9.44 4.07 -3.00
CA GLN A 180 8.67 3.19 -3.87
C GLN A 180 8.86 3.56 -5.34
N LEU A 181 9.37 2.61 -6.13
CA LEU A 181 9.39 2.75 -7.57
C LEU A 181 7.97 2.95 -8.11
N ARG A 182 7.77 4.04 -8.84
CA ARG A 182 6.51 4.30 -9.52
C ARG A 182 6.43 3.35 -10.71
N ASN A 183 5.69 2.26 -10.56
CA ASN A 183 5.39 1.38 -11.69
C ASN A 183 4.61 2.17 -12.74
N LYS A 184 5.13 2.27 -13.95
CA LYS A 184 4.30 2.64 -15.10
C LYS A 184 3.31 1.49 -15.29
N THR A 185 2.01 1.79 -15.24
CA THR A 185 0.99 0.81 -15.58
C THR A 185 1.25 0.32 -17.00
N PRO A 186 1.36 -1.00 -17.24
CA PRO A 186 1.52 -1.50 -18.59
C PRO A 186 0.30 -1.05 -19.41
N LYS A 187 0.53 -0.32 -20.50
CA LYS A 187 -0.53 0.20 -21.38
C LYS A 187 -1.39 -0.91 -22.02
N ARG A 188 -0.91 -2.16 -22.01
CA ARG A 188 -1.61 -3.32 -22.58
C ARG A 188 -1.24 -4.59 -21.81
N ARG A 189 -2.23 -5.36 -21.38
CA ARG A 189 -2.04 -6.73 -20.85
C ARG A 189 -2.41 -7.70 -21.97
N VAL A 190 -1.46 -8.07 -22.80
CA VAL A 190 -1.68 -9.06 -23.86
C VAL A 190 -1.29 -10.43 -23.29
N LYS A 191 -2.26 -11.35 -23.15
CA LYS A 191 -1.97 -12.77 -22.97
C LYS A 191 -1.60 -13.33 -24.34
N ALA A 192 -0.31 -13.49 -24.59
CA ALA A 192 0.16 -14.16 -25.81
C ALA A 192 0.30 -15.66 -25.54
N LYS A 193 -0.17 -16.48 -26.48
CA LYS A 193 0.04 -17.93 -26.47
C LYS A 193 1.53 -18.22 -26.66
N LEU A 194 2.14 -18.93 -25.71
CA LEU A 194 3.47 -19.51 -25.85
C LEU A 194 3.43 -20.60 -26.95
N ARG A 195 4.54 -20.81 -27.65
CA ARG A 195 4.69 -21.94 -28.59
C ARG A 195 4.97 -23.20 -27.77
N GLU A 196 4.22 -24.27 -28.01
CA GLU A 196 4.40 -25.57 -27.34
C GLU A 196 5.69 -26.29 -27.82
N ASP A 197 6.19 -25.97 -29.03
CA ASP A 197 7.32 -26.69 -29.66
C ASP A 197 8.72 -26.15 -29.33
N ARG A 198 8.87 -25.20 -28.41
CA ARG A 198 10.20 -24.68 -28.06
C ARG A 198 10.75 -25.41 -26.86
N THR A 199 11.85 -26.12 -27.06
CA THR A 199 12.67 -26.64 -25.98
C THR A 199 13.20 -25.48 -25.15
N GLU A 200 12.96 -25.54 -23.85
CA GLU A 200 13.62 -24.67 -22.90
C GLU A 200 15.12 -25.00 -22.86
N ALA A 201 15.95 -23.98 -22.71
CA ALA A 201 17.39 -24.18 -22.56
C ALA A 201 17.66 -24.93 -21.24
N VAL A 202 18.31 -26.09 -21.33
CA VAL A 202 18.55 -26.99 -20.19
C VAL A 202 19.83 -26.61 -19.47
N GLY A 203 20.80 -26.05 -20.18
CA GLY A 203 22.03 -25.52 -19.63
C GLY A 203 22.54 -24.25 -20.32
N PRO A 204 23.66 -23.68 -19.82
CA PRO A 204 24.35 -22.57 -20.44
C PRO A 204 24.75 -22.89 -21.89
N ASN A 205 24.73 -21.88 -22.75
CA ASN A 205 25.05 -21.96 -24.18
C ASN A 205 24.16 -22.91 -24.99
N ASP A 206 23.03 -23.39 -24.46
CA ASP A 206 22.06 -24.08 -25.30
C ASP A 206 21.39 -23.10 -26.25
N VAL A 207 20.82 -22.02 -25.71
CA VAL A 207 20.10 -21.02 -26.49
C VAL A 207 20.46 -19.62 -26.05
N TRP A 208 21.03 -18.86 -26.97
CA TRP A 208 21.18 -17.42 -26.85
C TRP A 208 20.03 -16.70 -27.54
N ALA A 209 19.69 -15.51 -27.07
CA ALA A 209 18.81 -14.59 -27.75
C ALA A 209 19.57 -13.30 -28.02
N MET A 210 19.41 -12.73 -29.21
CA MET A 210 20.04 -11.47 -29.59
C MET A 210 19.04 -10.52 -30.25
N ASP A 211 19.31 -9.22 -30.10
CA ASP A 211 18.48 -8.14 -30.62
C ASP A 211 19.29 -6.84 -30.72
N PHE A 212 18.78 -5.85 -31.46
CA PHE A 212 19.33 -4.51 -31.55
C PHE A 212 18.52 -3.49 -30.74
N VAL A 213 19.19 -2.81 -29.83
CA VAL A 213 18.63 -1.65 -29.13
C VAL A 213 19.13 -0.37 -29.78
N HIS A 214 18.20 0.57 -29.99
CA HIS A 214 18.49 1.88 -30.56
C HIS A 214 18.54 2.95 -29.47
N ASP A 215 19.53 3.84 -29.56
CA ASP A 215 19.67 5.02 -28.73
C ASP A 215 20.34 6.17 -29.51
N GLN A 216 20.70 7.25 -28.84
CA GLN A 216 21.40 8.38 -29.44
C GLN A 216 22.42 8.98 -28.48
N LEU A 217 23.50 9.51 -29.03
CA LEU A 217 24.43 10.37 -28.29
C LEU A 217 23.74 11.69 -27.89
N ALA A 218 24.35 12.41 -26.94
CA ALA A 218 23.87 13.73 -26.51
C ALA A 218 23.76 14.73 -27.67
N LEU A 219 24.58 14.57 -28.71
CA LEU A 219 24.57 15.39 -29.93
C LEU A 219 23.59 14.88 -31.01
N GLY A 220 22.76 13.87 -30.72
CA GLY A 220 21.72 13.36 -31.62
C GLY A 220 22.17 12.33 -32.66
N GLN A 221 23.46 11.98 -32.71
CA GLN A 221 23.93 10.87 -33.54
C GLN A 221 23.33 9.55 -33.05
N LYS A 222 22.73 8.78 -33.96
CA LYS A 222 22.09 7.51 -33.64
C LYS A 222 23.12 6.45 -33.29
N LEU A 223 22.82 5.70 -32.24
CA LEU A 223 23.59 4.58 -31.75
C LEU A 223 22.75 3.31 -31.87
N ARG A 224 23.40 2.22 -32.30
CA ARG A 224 22.85 0.87 -32.30
C ARG A 224 23.66 0.01 -31.36
N ILE A 225 22.99 -0.83 -30.59
CA ILE A 225 23.62 -1.69 -29.59
C ILE A 225 23.19 -3.12 -29.88
N LEU A 226 24.14 -3.99 -30.20
CA LEU A 226 23.92 -5.44 -30.30
C LEU A 226 23.87 -5.99 -28.87
N THR A 227 22.75 -6.62 -28.54
CA THR A 227 22.50 -7.19 -27.21
C THR A 227 22.40 -8.69 -27.33
N VAL A 228 23.07 -9.42 -26.44
CA VAL A 228 23.04 -10.90 -26.40
C VAL A 228 22.78 -11.35 -24.96
N VAL A 229 21.92 -12.36 -24.80
CA VAL A 229 21.65 -12.99 -23.51
C VAL A 229 21.55 -14.49 -23.64
N ASP A 230 22.16 -15.20 -22.70
CA ASP A 230 21.93 -16.62 -22.47
C ASP A 230 20.54 -16.81 -21.83
N THR A 231 19.71 -17.64 -22.45
CA THR A 231 18.32 -17.83 -22.01
C THR A 231 18.16 -18.76 -20.82
N HIS A 232 19.21 -19.49 -20.43
CA HIS A 232 19.26 -20.33 -19.24
C HIS A 232 19.84 -19.53 -18.05
N SER A 233 21.11 -19.16 -18.12
CA SER A 233 21.84 -18.53 -16.99
C SER A 233 21.51 -17.06 -16.81
N ARG A 234 20.92 -16.40 -17.81
CA ARG A 234 20.77 -14.94 -17.90
C ARG A 234 22.06 -14.20 -18.13
N PHE A 235 23.17 -14.89 -18.36
CA PHE A 235 24.47 -14.27 -18.65
C PHE A 235 24.37 -13.38 -19.89
N CYS A 236 24.95 -12.19 -19.84
CA CYS A 236 25.02 -11.27 -20.97
C CYS A 236 26.46 -11.27 -21.50
N PRO A 237 26.73 -11.99 -22.62
CA PRO A 237 28.08 -12.08 -23.16
C PRO A 237 28.60 -10.72 -23.65
N VAL A 238 27.73 -9.93 -24.28
CA VAL A 238 28.14 -8.68 -24.94
C VAL A 238 27.02 -7.65 -25.04
N LEU A 239 27.43 -6.38 -24.97
CA LEU A 239 26.68 -5.20 -25.36
C LEU A 239 27.59 -4.37 -26.28
N ASP A 240 27.56 -4.64 -27.58
CA ASP A 240 28.44 -3.95 -28.54
C ASP A 240 27.72 -2.71 -29.07
N ALA A 241 28.34 -1.53 -29.00
CA ALA A 241 27.75 -0.28 -29.48
C ALA A 241 28.47 0.19 -30.74
N ARG A 242 27.69 0.55 -31.77
CA ARG A 242 28.19 1.10 -33.04
C ARG A 242 27.21 2.11 -33.63
N PHE A 243 27.69 2.97 -34.54
CA PHE A 243 26.81 3.88 -35.29
C PHE A 243 25.97 3.14 -36.34
N SER A 244 26.55 2.12 -36.96
CA SER A 244 25.90 1.24 -37.94
C SER A 244 26.42 -0.19 -37.77
N TYR A 245 25.61 -1.15 -38.20
CA TYR A 245 25.96 -2.57 -38.19
C TYR A 245 25.82 -3.14 -39.59
N ARG A 246 26.82 -3.92 -40.02
CA ARG A 246 26.76 -4.83 -41.15
C ARG A 246 26.79 -6.28 -40.64
N GLY A 247 26.43 -7.25 -41.50
CA GLY A 247 26.50 -8.68 -41.16
C GLY A 247 27.88 -9.11 -40.67
N GLU A 248 28.95 -8.65 -41.33
CA GLU A 248 30.33 -8.90 -40.94
C GLU A 248 30.66 -8.39 -39.52
N ASP A 249 30.14 -7.22 -39.12
CA ASP A 249 30.37 -6.67 -37.78
C ASP A 249 29.77 -7.57 -36.70
N VAL A 250 28.58 -8.12 -36.97
CA VAL A 250 27.91 -9.07 -36.06
C VAL A 250 28.75 -10.33 -35.93
N VAL A 251 29.23 -10.89 -37.05
CA VAL A 251 30.10 -12.08 -37.06
C VAL A 251 31.39 -11.84 -36.28
N GLN A 252 32.06 -10.70 -36.48
CA GLN A 252 33.27 -10.35 -35.75
C GLN A 252 33.03 -10.25 -34.24
N THR A 253 31.91 -9.66 -33.83
CA THR A 253 31.54 -9.57 -32.41
C THR A 253 31.22 -10.95 -31.84
N LEU A 254 30.46 -11.77 -32.57
CA LEU A 254 30.13 -13.15 -32.19
C LEU A 254 31.36 -14.03 -32.03
N GLU A 255 32.29 -13.99 -32.98
CA GLU A 255 33.51 -14.79 -32.93
C GLU A 255 34.37 -14.42 -31.71
N LYS A 256 34.53 -13.12 -31.42
CA LYS A 256 35.27 -12.64 -30.24
C LYS A 256 34.65 -13.11 -28.93
N ILE A 257 33.32 -13.15 -28.84
CA ILE A 257 32.63 -13.53 -27.59
C ILE A 257 32.55 -15.05 -27.44
N CYS A 258 32.28 -15.79 -28.51
CA CYS A 258 32.17 -17.24 -28.48
C CYS A 258 33.52 -17.89 -28.18
N ALA A 259 34.62 -17.27 -28.60
CA ALA A 259 35.97 -17.70 -28.21
C ALA A 259 36.22 -17.68 -26.70
N LYS A 260 35.46 -16.87 -25.93
CA LYS A 260 35.58 -16.78 -24.46
C LYS A 260 34.47 -17.51 -23.72
N ALA A 261 33.23 -17.36 -24.18
CA ALA A 261 32.03 -17.87 -23.51
C ALA A 261 31.62 -19.28 -23.97
N GLY A 262 32.16 -19.76 -25.09
CA GLY A 262 31.69 -20.94 -25.80
C GLY A 262 30.67 -20.59 -26.90
N TYR A 263 30.50 -21.50 -27.85
CA TYR A 263 29.53 -21.36 -28.94
C TYR A 263 28.15 -21.84 -28.50
N PRO A 264 27.07 -21.08 -28.78
CA PRO A 264 25.73 -21.53 -28.49
C PRO A 264 25.26 -22.58 -29.50
N LYS A 265 24.41 -23.52 -29.10
CA LYS A 265 23.77 -24.45 -30.06
C LYS A 265 22.74 -23.75 -30.93
N THR A 266 22.00 -22.81 -30.35
CA THR A 266 20.96 -22.06 -31.07
C THR A 266 21.01 -20.59 -30.70
N ILE A 267 20.83 -19.73 -31.70
CA ILE A 267 20.68 -18.29 -31.53
C ILE A 267 19.29 -17.88 -32.00
N ARG A 268 18.52 -17.25 -31.11
CA ARG A 268 17.23 -16.63 -31.44
C ARG A 268 17.44 -15.20 -31.89
N VAL A 269 17.01 -14.90 -33.10
CA VAL A 269 17.11 -13.59 -33.77
C VAL A 269 15.74 -13.11 -34.19
N ASP A 270 15.55 -11.80 -34.27
CA ASP A 270 14.41 -11.24 -34.97
C ASP A 270 14.65 -11.23 -36.50
N ASN A 271 13.62 -10.93 -37.29
CA ASN A 271 13.76 -10.86 -38.76
C ASN A 271 14.31 -9.49 -39.22
N GLY A 272 15.12 -8.81 -38.41
CA GLY A 272 15.84 -7.62 -38.85
C GLY A 272 16.70 -7.94 -40.07
N SER A 273 16.70 -7.04 -41.06
CA SER A 273 17.53 -7.15 -42.28
C SER A 273 19.01 -7.38 -42.01
N GLU A 274 19.48 -7.00 -40.82
CA GLU A 274 20.84 -7.11 -40.34
C GLU A 274 21.20 -8.54 -39.91
N PHE A 275 20.22 -9.32 -39.46
CA PHE A 275 20.39 -10.73 -39.10
C PHE A 275 20.13 -11.66 -40.29
N VAL A 276 19.39 -11.20 -41.30
CA VAL A 276 19.24 -11.89 -42.59
C VAL A 276 20.41 -11.49 -43.50
N SER A 277 21.63 -11.81 -43.08
CA SER A 277 22.84 -11.57 -43.87
C SER A 277 23.54 -12.87 -44.20
N ARG A 278 24.02 -12.99 -45.44
CA ARG A 278 24.77 -14.17 -45.92
C ARG A 278 25.95 -14.50 -45.03
N ASP A 279 26.63 -13.48 -44.49
CA ASP A 279 27.81 -13.65 -43.65
C ASP A 279 27.46 -14.31 -42.31
N LEU A 280 26.31 -13.94 -41.71
CA LEU A 280 25.84 -14.56 -40.47
C LEU A 280 25.40 -16.00 -40.69
N ASP A 281 24.71 -16.29 -41.78
CA ASP A 281 24.30 -17.66 -42.15
C ASP A 281 25.53 -18.56 -42.39
N LEU A 282 26.54 -18.05 -43.10
CA LEU A 282 27.79 -18.77 -43.33
C LEU A 282 28.55 -19.03 -42.02
N TRP A 283 28.63 -18.04 -41.14
CA TRP A 283 29.25 -18.22 -39.82
C TRP A 283 28.50 -19.26 -38.98
N ALA A 284 27.17 -19.19 -38.96
CA ALA A 284 26.34 -20.11 -38.20
C ALA A 284 26.51 -21.55 -38.69
N TYR A 285 26.51 -21.76 -40.02
CA TYR A 285 26.80 -23.05 -40.63
C TYR A 285 28.21 -23.55 -40.28
N ALA A 286 29.23 -22.69 -40.39
CA ALA A 286 30.62 -23.07 -40.11
C ALA A 286 30.89 -23.43 -38.65
N LYS A 287 30.09 -22.91 -37.72
CA LYS A 287 30.24 -23.10 -36.26
C LYS A 287 29.21 -24.05 -35.67
N ASP A 288 28.41 -24.73 -36.50
CA ASP A 288 27.32 -25.64 -36.10
C ASP A 288 26.30 -24.96 -35.16
N VAL A 289 25.99 -23.69 -35.45
CA VAL A 289 25.02 -22.88 -34.71
C VAL A 289 23.72 -22.81 -35.51
N THR A 290 22.59 -23.15 -34.88
CA THR A 290 21.27 -23.01 -35.51
C THR A 290 20.71 -21.60 -35.29
N LEU A 291 20.34 -20.88 -36.36
CA LEU A 291 19.63 -19.61 -36.27
C LEU A 291 18.11 -19.86 -36.23
N ASP A 292 17.45 -19.55 -35.10
CA ASP A 292 15.99 -19.61 -34.93
C ASP A 292 15.39 -18.21 -35.07
N PHE A 293 14.86 -17.92 -36.26
CA PHE A 293 14.22 -16.65 -36.58
C PHE A 293 12.81 -16.54 -35.97
N SER A 294 12.55 -15.45 -35.26
CA SER A 294 11.23 -15.16 -34.69
C SER A 294 10.17 -14.94 -35.77
N ARG A 295 8.91 -15.27 -35.47
CA ARG A 295 7.82 -15.07 -36.45
C ARG A 295 7.40 -13.61 -36.53
N PRO A 296 7.06 -13.10 -37.73
CA PRO A 296 6.51 -11.75 -37.88
C PRO A 296 5.30 -11.53 -36.95
N GLY A 297 5.34 -10.45 -36.17
CA GLY A 297 4.23 -10.04 -35.31
C GLY A 297 4.05 -10.83 -34.01
N LYS A 298 5.04 -11.64 -33.57
CA LYS A 298 4.99 -12.36 -32.28
C LYS A 298 6.16 -11.98 -31.34
N PRO A 299 6.06 -10.87 -30.59
CA PRO A 299 7.12 -10.37 -29.70
C PRO A 299 7.54 -11.39 -28.60
N THR A 300 6.62 -12.27 -28.19
CA THR A 300 6.89 -13.28 -27.17
C THR A 300 7.98 -14.29 -27.55
N ASP A 301 8.25 -14.46 -28.84
CA ASP A 301 9.26 -15.41 -29.30
C ASP A 301 10.68 -14.98 -28.82
N ASN A 302 10.88 -13.70 -28.46
CA ASN A 302 12.14 -13.14 -27.96
C ASN A 302 12.04 -12.53 -26.53
N GLY A 303 11.11 -13.03 -25.71
CA GLY A 303 10.83 -12.42 -24.39
C GLY A 303 12.03 -12.30 -23.43
N PHE A 304 13.05 -13.15 -23.55
CA PHE A 304 14.27 -13.05 -22.73
C PHE A 304 15.14 -11.84 -23.09
N ILE A 305 15.33 -11.59 -24.38
CA ILE A 305 16.09 -10.44 -24.84
C ILE A 305 15.29 -9.15 -24.65
N GLU A 306 13.96 -9.17 -24.82
CA GLU A 306 13.09 -8.05 -24.44
C GLU A 306 13.24 -7.68 -22.96
N ALA A 307 13.32 -8.69 -22.08
CA ALA A 307 13.53 -8.49 -20.65
C ALA A 307 14.94 -7.92 -20.36
N LEU A 308 15.98 -8.33 -21.09
CA LEU A 308 17.31 -7.70 -21.00
C LEU A 308 17.21 -6.23 -21.46
N ASN A 309 16.65 -5.98 -22.64
CA ASN A 309 16.56 -4.67 -23.27
C ASN A 309 15.76 -3.67 -22.43
N SER A 310 14.68 -4.13 -21.79
CA SER A 310 13.94 -3.32 -20.83
C SER A 310 14.79 -2.93 -19.61
N LYS A 311 15.63 -3.84 -19.09
CA LYS A 311 16.52 -3.54 -17.96
C LYS A 311 17.62 -2.58 -18.41
N LEU A 312 18.33 -2.91 -19.49
CA LEU A 312 19.37 -2.08 -20.10
C LEU A 312 18.87 -0.65 -20.30
N ARG A 313 17.68 -0.49 -20.89
CA ARG A 313 17.10 0.83 -21.11
C ARG A 313 16.81 1.56 -19.80
N SER A 314 16.20 0.88 -18.82
CA SER A 314 15.78 1.52 -17.57
C SER A 314 16.91 1.81 -16.58
N GLU A 315 17.97 0.98 -16.60
CA GLU A 315 19.06 0.95 -15.62
C GLU A 315 20.35 1.59 -16.18
N CYS A 316 20.60 1.55 -17.49
CA CYS A 316 21.78 2.16 -18.13
C CYS A 316 21.39 3.34 -19.03
N LEU A 317 20.68 3.07 -20.14
CA LEU A 317 20.48 4.05 -21.22
C LEU A 317 19.76 5.32 -20.76
N ASN A 318 18.67 5.17 -20.00
CA ASN A 318 17.91 6.32 -19.48
C ASN A 318 18.61 7.03 -18.30
N ALA A 319 19.67 6.43 -17.74
CA ALA A 319 20.38 6.97 -16.58
C ALA A 319 21.64 7.75 -16.97
N HIS A 320 22.13 7.61 -18.20
CA HIS A 320 23.38 8.20 -18.66
C HIS A 320 23.17 9.02 -19.93
N TRP A 321 23.97 10.07 -20.09
CA TRP A 321 24.19 10.70 -21.39
C TRP A 321 25.48 10.17 -22.01
N PHE A 322 25.42 9.86 -23.31
CA PHE A 322 26.55 9.35 -24.07
C PHE A 322 27.17 10.48 -24.89
N MET A 323 28.42 10.81 -24.64
CA MET A 323 29.13 11.90 -25.33
C MET A 323 29.83 11.42 -26.60
N SER A 324 30.23 10.14 -26.64
CA SER A 324 30.91 9.51 -27.78
C SER A 324 30.61 8.01 -27.83
N LEU A 325 31.03 7.36 -28.91
CA LEU A 325 30.94 5.89 -29.03
C LEU A 325 31.80 5.17 -27.97
N ALA A 326 32.98 5.72 -27.67
CA ALA A 326 33.86 5.16 -26.65
C ALA A 326 33.24 5.27 -25.26
N ASP A 327 32.67 6.43 -24.93
CA ASP A 327 31.94 6.67 -23.67
C ASP A 327 30.71 5.75 -23.54
N ALA A 328 29.98 5.54 -24.64
CA ALA A 328 28.90 4.55 -24.67
C ALA A 328 29.38 3.12 -24.42
N SER A 329 30.48 2.72 -25.06
CA SER A 329 31.06 1.38 -24.91
C SER A 329 31.53 1.12 -23.48
N GLU A 330 32.17 2.09 -22.84
CA GLU A 330 32.62 2.01 -21.45
C GLU A 330 31.44 1.83 -20.49
N LYS A 331 30.43 2.71 -20.56
CA LYS A 331 29.23 2.65 -19.72
C LYS A 331 28.42 1.36 -19.91
N LEU A 332 28.37 0.85 -21.14
CA LEU A 332 27.70 -0.43 -21.44
C LEU A 332 28.47 -1.61 -20.86
N GLU A 333 29.80 -1.60 -20.95
CA GLU A 333 30.63 -2.65 -20.36
C GLU A 333 30.56 -2.65 -18.82
N ASP A 334 30.60 -1.48 -18.19
CA ASP A 334 30.40 -1.36 -16.74
C ASP A 334 29.04 -1.88 -16.30
N TRP A 335 27.98 -1.54 -17.05
CA TRP A 335 26.66 -2.08 -16.78
C TRP A 335 26.58 -3.59 -17.01
N ARG A 336 27.24 -4.12 -18.06
CA ARG A 336 27.28 -5.55 -18.36
C ARG A 336 27.97 -6.34 -17.23
N ARG A 337 29.11 -5.85 -16.74
CA ARG A 337 29.83 -6.42 -15.58
C ARG A 337 28.93 -6.41 -14.35
N HIS A 338 28.34 -5.27 -14.00
CA HIS A 338 27.40 -5.20 -12.88
C HIS A 338 26.21 -6.17 -13.04
N TYR A 339 25.67 -6.27 -14.25
CA TYR A 339 24.57 -7.17 -14.57
C TYR A 339 24.93 -8.65 -14.38
N ASN A 340 26.17 -9.05 -14.72
CA ASN A 340 26.65 -10.42 -14.61
C ASN A 340 27.24 -10.76 -13.24
N ASP A 341 27.86 -9.81 -12.54
CA ASP A 341 28.68 -10.13 -11.37
C ASP A 341 27.99 -9.76 -10.05
N ASP A 342 27.07 -8.79 -10.07
CA ASP A 342 26.47 -8.24 -8.84
C ASP A 342 24.95 -8.31 -8.81
N ARG A 343 24.31 -8.07 -9.95
CA ARG A 343 22.87 -7.79 -10.03
C ARG A 343 22.02 -9.00 -9.65
N PRO A 344 21.16 -8.92 -8.62
CA PRO A 344 20.28 -10.03 -8.27
C PRO A 344 19.18 -10.28 -9.31
N HIS A 345 19.15 -11.47 -9.91
CA HIS A 345 18.16 -11.85 -10.92
C HIS A 345 17.07 -12.75 -10.34
N SER A 346 15.85 -12.23 -10.22
CA SER A 346 14.72 -13.00 -9.67
C SER A 346 14.38 -14.26 -10.46
N ALA A 347 14.71 -14.33 -11.75
CA ALA A 347 14.44 -15.49 -12.61
C ALA A 347 15.34 -16.69 -12.28
N ILE A 348 16.47 -16.48 -11.62
CA ILE A 348 17.45 -17.52 -11.22
C ILE A 348 17.66 -17.47 -9.70
N GLY A 349 16.58 -17.24 -8.94
CA GLY A 349 16.63 -17.30 -7.47
C GLY A 349 17.37 -16.14 -6.79
N TYR A 350 17.50 -14.99 -7.46
CA TYR A 350 18.31 -13.85 -7.01
C TYR A 350 19.81 -14.10 -6.95
N ASN A 351 20.29 -15.10 -7.69
CA ASN A 351 21.71 -15.27 -7.97
C ASN A 351 22.16 -14.34 -9.09
N VAL A 352 23.47 -14.28 -9.25
CA VAL A 352 24.12 -13.73 -10.45
C VAL A 352 24.31 -14.89 -11.46
N PRO A 353 24.34 -14.62 -12.77
CA PRO A 353 24.41 -15.64 -13.82
C PRO A 353 25.58 -16.62 -13.71
#